data_AF-A0A3B8VVX9-F1
#
_entry.id   AF-A0A3B8VVX9-F1
#
_cell.length_a   1.000
_cell.length_b   1.000
_cell.length_c   1.000
_cell.angle_alpha   90.00
_cell.angle_beta   90.00
_cell.angle_gamma   90.00
#
_symmetry.space_group_name_H-M   'P 1'
#
loop_
_entity.id
_entity.type
_entity.pdbx_description
1 polymer ?
#
loop_
_entity_poly.entity_id
_entity_poly.type
_entity_poly.pdbx_seq_one_letter_code
_entity_poly.pdbx_strand_id
1 'polypeptide(L)'
;MVPYDLLREGIVVLGVVFLVVVILAGVFSSPQYPPVTSKQMGYAEPLATMQTAATVLAGQCETETYGPPYNKNGAPQEIFGIAPASWFGVQIPINAKQEFVLKPLEAVAKINKEVAQALELYKSAPLKQQQEWANNYNNMLAKVTQKDGAFEGMKDGDFGPVPVLVEGILMLSKSGLLEAAQNMTAWNPYIFNYTNSLLFIQNSGLNTVATKLDMQGTQMGISHETGPWPGAWWLWPYAGLYQIPPMLTSNNGDIQVGAIMIMLFLILLFLPFIPVLNRIPYWIPLYKLFWRDWYKRDKNK
;
A
#
# COMPACT_ATOMS: atom_id res chain seq x y z
N MET A 1 -38.75 22.55 42.38
CA MET A 1 -37.95 21.93 41.30
C MET A 1 -36.62 21.55 41.91
N VAL A 2 -36.23 20.28 41.86
CA VAL A 2 -34.89 19.87 42.30
C VAL A 2 -33.89 20.46 41.30
N PRO A 3 -32.83 21.18 41.73
CA PRO A 3 -31.84 21.71 40.81
C PRO A 3 -31.16 20.56 40.07
N TYR A 4 -31.14 20.67 38.75
CA TYR A 4 -30.51 19.67 37.87
C TYR A 4 -28.99 19.74 38.06
N ASP A 5 -28.40 18.68 38.60
CA ASP A 5 -26.96 18.57 38.82
C ASP A 5 -26.29 18.01 37.55
N LEU A 6 -25.88 18.93 36.69
CA LEU A 6 -25.17 18.66 35.44
C LEU A 6 -23.91 17.81 35.63
N LEU A 7 -23.20 17.95 36.76
CA LEU A 7 -21.96 17.21 37.00
C LEU A 7 -22.24 15.76 37.34
N ARG A 8 -23.20 15.51 38.23
CA ARG A 8 -23.59 14.15 38.60
C ARG A 8 -24.14 13.38 37.39
N GLU A 9 -25.09 13.96 36.67
CA GLU A 9 -25.69 13.32 35.49
C GLU A 9 -24.66 13.14 34.38
N GLY A 10 -23.78 14.13 34.16
CA GLY A 10 -22.69 14.03 33.19
C GLY A 10 -21.73 12.88 33.49
N ILE A 11 -21.33 12.70 34.75
CA ILE A 11 -20.44 11.60 35.16
C ILE A 11 -21.13 10.24 34.96
N VAL A 12 -22.41 10.13 35.33
CA VAL A 12 -23.18 8.88 35.15
C VAL A 12 -23.29 8.53 33.67
N VAL A 13 -23.67 9.48 32.82
CA VAL A 13 -23.77 9.28 31.37
C VAL A 13 -22.41 8.90 30.78
N LEU A 14 -21.34 9.61 31.13
CA LEU A 14 -19.99 9.27 30.66
C LEU A 14 -19.56 7.87 31.10
N GLY A 15 -19.85 7.48 32.34
CA GLY A 15 -19.54 6.14 32.85
C GLY A 15 -20.30 5.04 32.09
N VAL A 16 -21.60 5.25 31.84
CA VAL A 16 -22.43 4.32 31.06
C VAL A 16 -21.93 4.25 29.62
N VAL A 17 -21.70 5.39 28.96
CA VAL A 17 -21.19 5.44 27.58
C VAL A 17 -19.82 4.76 27.47
N PHE A 18 -18.92 5.03 28.41
CA PHE A 18 -17.61 4.38 28.47
C PHE A 18 -17.74 2.86 28.58
N LEU A 19 -18.58 2.37 29.50
CA LEU A 19 -18.81 0.94 29.69
C LEU A 19 -19.41 0.30 28.43
N VAL A 20 -20.39 0.95 27.80
CA VAL A 20 -20.96 0.50 26.53
C VAL A 20 -19.89 0.46 25.44
N VAL A 21 -19.06 1.49 25.31
CA VAL A 21 -17.97 1.52 24.31
C VAL A 21 -16.97 0.40 24.54
N VAL A 22 -16.55 0.13 25.79
CA VAL A 22 -15.62 -0.96 26.11
C VAL A 22 -16.22 -2.32 25.78
N ILE A 23 -17.50 -2.55 26.10
CA ILE A 23 -18.20 -3.80 25.77
C ILE A 23 -18.30 -3.96 24.25
N LEU A 24 -18.73 -2.92 23.54
CA LEU A 24 -18.84 -2.95 22.08
C LEU A 24 -17.47 -3.14 21.43
N ALA A 25 -16.42 -2.48 21.92
CA ALA A 25 -15.06 -2.67 21.41
C ALA A 25 -14.56 -4.10 21.62
N GLY A 26 -14.86 -4.72 22.77
CA GLY A 26 -14.52 -6.12 23.01
C GLY A 26 -15.27 -7.08 22.09
N VAL A 27 -16.58 -6.88 21.92
CA VAL A 27 -17.45 -7.75 21.11
C VAL A 27 -17.23 -7.57 19.60
N PHE A 28 -16.95 -6.35 19.16
CA PHE A 28 -16.79 -5.98 17.74
C PHE A 28 -15.34 -5.67 17.36
N SER A 29 -14.36 -6.13 18.14
CA SER A 29 -12.95 -5.98 17.77
C SER A 29 -12.62 -6.78 16.51
N SER A 30 -11.98 -6.13 15.55
CA SER A 30 -11.45 -6.82 14.37
C SER A 30 -10.20 -7.63 14.74
N PRO A 31 -9.99 -8.80 14.10
CA PRO A 31 -8.74 -9.54 14.19
C PRO A 31 -7.57 -8.66 13.76
N GLN A 32 -6.48 -8.71 14.51
CA GLN A 32 -5.24 -8.08 14.10
C GLN A 32 -4.47 -9.03 13.18
N TYR A 33 -4.35 -8.68 11.90
CA TYR A 33 -3.47 -9.41 10.99
C TYR A 33 -2.01 -8.96 11.21
N PRO A 34 -1.06 -9.88 11.41
CA PRO A 34 0.34 -9.52 11.63
C PRO A 34 0.94 -8.87 10.36
N PRO A 35 1.93 -7.97 10.50
CA PRO A 35 2.61 -7.39 9.35
C PRO A 35 3.18 -8.46 8.41
N VAL A 36 3.03 -8.25 7.11
CA VAL A 36 3.65 -9.09 6.08
C VAL A 36 5.15 -8.83 6.08
N THR A 37 5.94 -9.89 6.22
CA THR A 37 7.40 -9.80 6.26
C THR A 37 8.05 -10.49 5.06
N SER A 38 9.26 -10.04 4.72
CA SER A 38 10.10 -10.69 3.71
C SER A 38 10.35 -12.17 4.05
N LYS A 39 10.41 -12.50 5.35
CA LYS A 39 10.52 -13.88 5.84
C LYS A 39 9.32 -14.73 5.47
N GLN A 40 8.11 -14.26 5.76
CA GLN A 40 6.89 -14.97 5.40
C GLN A 40 6.82 -15.16 3.88
N MET A 41 7.12 -14.11 3.11
CA MET A 41 7.19 -14.16 1.65
C MET A 41 8.20 -15.20 1.15
N GLY A 42 9.42 -15.23 1.70
CA GLY A 42 10.47 -16.17 1.30
C GLY A 42 10.16 -17.65 1.61
N TYR A 43 9.33 -17.93 2.61
CA TYR A 43 8.86 -19.29 2.92
C TYR A 43 7.59 -19.68 2.17
N ALA A 44 6.60 -18.79 2.14
CA ALA A 44 5.30 -19.08 1.55
C ALA A 44 5.33 -19.02 0.02
N GLU A 45 6.13 -18.12 -0.55
CA GLU A 45 6.19 -17.82 -1.98
C GLU A 45 7.64 -17.60 -2.45
N PRO A 46 8.49 -18.64 -2.36
CA PRO A 46 9.89 -18.50 -2.74
C PRO A 46 10.06 -18.16 -4.23
N LEU A 47 9.19 -18.67 -5.12
CA LEU A 47 9.20 -18.29 -6.53
C LEU A 47 8.90 -16.81 -6.74
N ALA A 48 7.87 -16.28 -6.07
CA ALA A 48 7.50 -14.86 -6.18
C ALA A 48 8.59 -13.94 -5.62
N THR A 49 9.27 -14.37 -4.55
CA THR A 49 10.45 -13.68 -4.00
C THR A 49 11.58 -13.61 -5.02
N MET A 50 11.88 -14.72 -5.70
CA MET A 50 12.89 -14.75 -6.75
C MET A 50 12.49 -13.91 -7.96
N GLN A 51 11.23 -13.99 -8.39
CA GLN A 51 10.67 -13.19 -9.49
C GLN A 51 10.75 -11.70 -9.18
N THR A 52 10.47 -11.31 -7.93
CA THR A 52 10.62 -9.92 -7.48
C THR A 52 12.07 -9.45 -7.61
N ALA A 53 13.03 -10.21 -7.09
CA ALA A 53 14.46 -9.87 -7.20
C ALA A 53 14.94 -9.82 -8.66
N ALA A 54 14.54 -10.79 -9.49
CA ALA A 54 14.86 -10.83 -10.91
C ALA A 54 14.28 -9.64 -11.68
N THR A 55 13.02 -9.29 -11.41
CA THR A 55 12.32 -8.15 -12.03
C THR A 55 12.98 -6.82 -11.64
N VAL A 56 13.41 -6.70 -10.38
CA VAL A 56 14.18 -5.54 -9.90
C VAL A 56 15.51 -5.46 -10.65
N LEU A 57 16.30 -6.53 -10.73
CA LEU A 57 17.59 -6.54 -11.46
C LEU A 57 17.41 -6.24 -12.96
N ALA A 58 16.30 -6.69 -13.55
CA ALA A 58 15.91 -6.35 -14.92
C ALA A 58 15.44 -4.90 -15.07
N GLY A 59 15.26 -4.13 -13.99
CA GLY A 59 14.79 -2.74 -14.06
C GLY A 59 13.35 -2.63 -14.54
N GLN A 60 12.54 -3.67 -14.27
CA GLN A 60 11.15 -3.79 -14.72
C GLN A 60 10.17 -3.78 -13.55
N CYS A 61 10.62 -3.51 -12.32
CA CYS A 61 9.74 -3.48 -11.16
C CYS A 61 8.89 -2.20 -11.16
N GLU A 62 7.74 -2.26 -10.48
CA GLU A 62 6.81 -1.12 -10.38
C GLU A 62 7.51 0.15 -9.93
N THR A 63 8.39 0.08 -8.92
CA THR A 63 9.11 1.26 -8.43
C THR A 63 9.97 1.90 -9.52
N GLU A 64 10.66 1.12 -10.37
CA GLU A 64 11.50 1.65 -11.47
C GLU A 64 10.66 2.29 -12.57
N THR A 65 9.45 1.83 -12.81
CA THR A 65 8.55 2.34 -13.86
C THR A 65 7.51 3.35 -13.35
N TYR A 66 7.50 3.66 -12.05
CA TYR A 66 6.49 4.52 -11.41
C TYR A 66 6.61 6.01 -11.76
N GLY A 67 7.84 6.56 -11.78
CA GLY A 67 8.08 8.00 -11.89
C GLY A 67 8.16 8.72 -10.53
N PRO A 68 7.89 10.04 -10.46
CA PRO A 68 7.90 10.79 -9.21
C PRO A 68 6.97 10.18 -8.15
N PRO A 69 7.35 10.14 -6.85
CA PRO A 69 8.51 10.81 -6.25
C PRO A 69 9.82 10.02 -6.27
N TYR A 70 9.85 8.83 -6.89
CA TYR A 70 10.98 7.89 -6.77
C TYR A 70 12.05 8.05 -7.86
N ASN A 71 11.62 8.26 -9.10
CA ASN A 71 12.52 8.40 -10.25
C ASN A 71 11.87 9.23 -11.38
N LYS A 72 12.51 9.23 -12.56
CA LYS A 72 12.08 9.97 -13.74
C LYS A 72 11.64 9.07 -14.91
N ASN A 73 11.55 7.76 -14.70
CA ASN A 73 11.41 6.78 -15.77
C ASN A 73 9.94 6.43 -16.08
N GLY A 74 9.01 6.80 -15.20
CA GLY A 74 7.57 6.54 -15.34
C GLY A 74 6.74 7.75 -15.73
N ALA A 75 5.54 7.47 -16.23
CA ALA A 75 4.51 8.48 -16.46
C ALA A 75 3.68 8.68 -15.17
N PRO A 76 3.75 9.85 -14.53
CA PRO A 76 2.95 10.11 -13.34
C PRO A 76 1.46 10.13 -13.68
N GLN A 77 0.62 9.82 -12.69
CA GLN A 77 -0.82 9.94 -12.85
C GLN A 77 -1.22 11.38 -13.19
N GLU A 78 -2.15 11.52 -14.13
CA GLU A 78 -2.60 12.81 -14.64
C GLU A 78 -4.12 12.93 -14.73
N ILE A 79 -4.60 14.17 -14.62
CA ILE A 79 -6.00 14.52 -14.83
C ILE A 79 -6.06 15.78 -15.70
N PHE A 80 -6.81 15.72 -16.81
CA PHE A 80 -6.88 16.80 -17.81
C PHE A 80 -5.51 17.28 -18.33
N GLY A 81 -4.54 16.36 -18.47
CA GLY A 81 -3.16 16.68 -18.89
C GLY A 81 -2.32 17.37 -17.82
N ILE A 82 -2.82 17.48 -16.58
CA ILE A 82 -2.09 18.00 -15.43
C ILE A 82 -1.62 16.81 -14.59
N ALA A 83 -0.30 16.73 -14.38
CA ALA A 83 0.33 15.75 -13.51
C ALA A 83 0.97 16.45 -12.29
N PRO A 84 0.25 16.60 -11.16
CA PRO A 84 0.75 17.33 -9.99
C PRO A 84 2.05 16.75 -9.41
N ALA A 85 2.25 15.43 -9.51
CA ALA A 85 3.47 14.77 -9.05
C ALA A 85 4.72 15.30 -9.78
N SER A 86 4.59 15.74 -11.03
CA SER A 86 5.69 16.35 -11.80
C SER A 86 6.12 17.72 -11.28
N TRP A 87 5.25 18.44 -10.57
CA TRP A 87 5.59 19.77 -10.02
C TRP A 87 6.64 19.68 -8.92
N PHE A 88 6.57 18.63 -8.10
CA PHE A 88 7.52 18.37 -7.04
C PHE A 88 8.68 17.47 -7.50
N GLY A 89 8.47 16.66 -8.53
CA GLY A 89 9.52 15.80 -9.09
C GLY A 89 10.01 14.73 -8.10
N VAL A 90 11.28 14.35 -8.21
CA VAL A 90 11.86 13.28 -7.38
C VAL A 90 12.19 13.81 -5.99
N GLN A 91 11.42 13.36 -4.99
CA GLN A 91 11.57 13.76 -3.58
C GLN A 91 12.18 12.64 -2.72
N ILE A 92 11.98 11.38 -3.10
CA ILE A 92 12.48 10.21 -2.38
C ILE A 92 13.21 9.34 -3.40
N PRO A 93 14.43 9.71 -3.82
CA PRO A 93 15.11 9.00 -4.90
C PRO A 93 15.38 7.55 -4.50
N ILE A 94 14.89 6.60 -5.30
CA ILE A 94 15.10 5.17 -5.09
C ILE A 94 15.72 4.58 -6.35
N ASN A 95 16.87 3.92 -6.16
CA ASN A 95 17.45 3.02 -7.16
C ASN A 95 17.11 1.59 -6.73
N ALA A 96 16.08 0.99 -7.33
CA ALA A 96 15.54 -0.27 -6.84
C ALA A 96 16.59 -1.39 -6.94
N LYS A 97 17.38 -1.44 -8.02
CA LYS A 97 18.47 -2.42 -8.18
C LYS A 97 19.45 -2.35 -7.02
N GLN A 98 19.89 -1.15 -6.67
CA GLN A 98 20.86 -0.96 -5.59
C GLN A 98 20.24 -1.20 -4.21
N GLU A 99 19.12 -0.56 -3.90
CA GLU A 99 18.54 -0.56 -2.56
C GLU A 99 17.86 -1.89 -2.20
N PHE A 100 17.21 -2.54 -3.18
CA PHE A 100 16.41 -3.74 -2.88
C PHE A 100 17.19 -5.03 -3.02
N VAL A 101 18.22 -5.06 -3.89
CA VAL A 101 18.96 -6.29 -4.21
C VAL A 101 20.45 -6.18 -3.92
N LEU A 102 21.18 -5.26 -4.58
CA LEU A 102 22.64 -5.29 -4.56
C LEU A 102 23.24 -4.95 -3.18
N LYS A 103 22.79 -3.87 -2.53
CA LYS A 103 23.27 -3.49 -1.19
C LYS A 103 22.93 -4.54 -0.12
N PRO A 104 21.70 -5.09 -0.04
CA PRO A 104 21.42 -6.18 0.89
C PRO A 104 22.35 -7.38 0.71
N LEU A 105 22.67 -7.75 -0.53
CA LEU A 105 23.58 -8.85 -0.83
C LEU A 105 25.03 -8.57 -0.40
N GLU A 106 25.46 -7.31 -0.29
CA GLU A 106 26.78 -6.97 0.26
C GLU A 106 26.92 -7.40 1.72
N ALA A 107 25.83 -7.39 2.50
CA ALA A 107 25.83 -7.91 3.86
C ALA A 107 26.06 -9.42 3.87
N VAL A 108 25.44 -10.15 2.93
CA VAL A 108 25.60 -11.61 2.75
C VAL A 108 26.98 -11.97 2.25
N ALA A 109 27.53 -11.17 1.34
CA ALA A 109 28.84 -11.38 0.74
C ALA A 109 29.98 -11.44 1.79
N LYS A 110 29.79 -10.83 2.96
CA LYS A 110 30.74 -10.91 4.08
C LYS A 110 30.90 -12.33 4.63
N ILE A 111 29.90 -13.19 4.45
CA ILE A 111 29.86 -14.55 5.01
C ILE A 111 29.65 -15.63 3.94
N ASN A 112 29.16 -15.29 2.75
CA ASN A 112 28.99 -16.21 1.63
C ASN A 112 29.88 -15.79 0.45
N LYS A 113 30.91 -16.61 0.17
CA LYS A 113 31.89 -16.37 -0.89
C LYS A 113 31.30 -16.43 -2.29
N GLU A 114 30.30 -17.27 -2.51
CA GLU A 114 29.66 -17.44 -3.82
C GLU A 114 28.88 -16.18 -4.20
N VAL A 115 28.09 -15.63 -3.25
CA VAL A 115 27.39 -14.35 -3.42
C VAL A 115 28.38 -13.20 -3.60
N ALA A 116 29.51 -13.22 -2.89
CA ALA A 116 30.56 -12.20 -3.04
C ALA A 116 31.15 -12.19 -4.46
N GLN A 117 31.51 -13.36 -5.00
CA GLN A 117 32.02 -13.51 -6.36
C GLN A 117 30.98 -13.12 -7.41
N ALA A 118 29.72 -13.54 -7.22
CA ALA A 118 28.62 -13.18 -8.10
C ALA A 118 28.38 -11.66 -8.13
N LEU A 119 28.44 -10.98 -6.99
CA LEU A 119 28.34 -9.52 -6.90
C LEU A 119 29.50 -8.83 -7.61
N GLU A 120 30.73 -9.30 -7.42
CA GLU A 120 31.92 -8.74 -8.07
C GLU A 120 31.83 -8.90 -9.60
N LEU A 121 31.46 -10.09 -10.07
CA LEU A 121 31.24 -10.36 -11.49
C LEU A 121 30.13 -9.47 -12.07
N TYR A 122 29.00 -9.35 -11.36
CA TYR A 122 27.89 -8.51 -11.82
C TYR A 122 28.29 -7.04 -11.90
N LYS A 123 28.94 -6.51 -10.87
CA LYS A 123 29.34 -5.10 -10.78
C LYS A 123 30.47 -4.73 -11.75
N SER A 124 31.36 -5.66 -12.08
CA SER A 124 32.46 -5.45 -13.02
C SER A 124 32.04 -5.58 -14.50
N ALA A 125 30.94 -6.29 -14.78
CA ALA A 125 30.42 -6.42 -16.13
C ALA A 125 29.85 -5.10 -16.67
N PRO A 126 29.92 -4.84 -17.99
CA PRO A 126 29.26 -3.69 -18.61
C PRO A 126 27.75 -3.68 -18.36
N LEU A 127 27.14 -2.49 -18.22
CA LEU A 127 25.70 -2.33 -17.96
C LEU A 127 24.81 -3.07 -18.98
N LYS A 128 25.22 -3.11 -20.26
CA LYS A 128 24.49 -3.85 -21.30
C LYS A 128 24.44 -5.35 -20.99
N GLN A 129 25.55 -5.92 -20.54
CA GLN A 129 25.65 -7.33 -20.20
C GLN A 129 24.88 -7.65 -18.91
N GLN A 130 24.97 -6.78 -17.89
CA GLN A 130 24.14 -6.89 -16.69
C GLN A 130 22.64 -6.93 -17.02
N GLN A 131 22.21 -6.06 -17.93
CA GLN A 131 20.82 -5.97 -18.37
C GLN A 131 20.40 -7.19 -19.21
N GLU A 132 21.26 -7.69 -20.08
CA GLU A 132 21.02 -8.89 -20.88
C GLU A 132 20.84 -10.13 -19.99
N TRP A 133 21.76 -10.35 -19.06
CA TRP A 133 21.66 -11.41 -18.06
C TRP A 133 20.38 -11.31 -17.23
N ALA A 134 20.06 -10.12 -16.72
CA ALA A 134 18.88 -9.91 -15.90
C ALA A 134 17.58 -10.12 -16.69
N ASN A 135 17.50 -9.63 -17.92
CA ASN A 135 16.35 -9.84 -18.81
C ASN A 135 16.17 -11.31 -19.17
N ASN A 136 17.26 -12.00 -19.54
CA ASN A 136 17.23 -13.42 -19.88
C ASN A 136 16.73 -14.26 -18.71
N TYR A 137 17.27 -14.00 -17.51
CA TYR A 137 16.84 -14.70 -16.30
C TYR A 137 15.39 -14.37 -15.92
N ASN A 138 14.99 -13.09 -15.97
CA ASN A 138 13.61 -12.68 -15.67
C ASN A 138 12.60 -13.34 -16.62
N ASN A 139 12.90 -13.38 -17.92
CA ASN A 139 12.05 -14.02 -18.93
C ASN A 139 11.97 -15.54 -18.77
N MET A 140 13.03 -16.18 -18.29
CA MET A 140 13.03 -17.60 -17.95
C MET A 140 12.17 -17.85 -16.70
N LEU A 141 12.40 -17.07 -15.64
CA LEU A 141 11.72 -17.24 -14.36
C LEU A 141 10.22 -16.90 -14.42
N ALA A 142 9.79 -16.05 -15.35
CA ALA A 142 8.38 -15.80 -15.65
C ALA A 142 7.63 -17.04 -16.19
N LYS A 143 8.35 -18.04 -16.69
CA LYS A 143 7.79 -19.31 -17.21
C LYS A 143 7.92 -20.46 -16.22
N VAL A 144 8.62 -20.24 -15.11
CA VAL A 144 8.81 -21.24 -14.05
C VAL A 144 7.54 -21.32 -13.22
N THR A 145 7.15 -22.54 -12.85
CA THR A 145 6.06 -22.79 -11.92
C THR A 145 6.60 -23.52 -10.70
N GLN A 146 5.98 -23.31 -9.54
CA GLN A 146 6.34 -24.02 -8.32
C GLN A 146 5.29 -25.09 -8.03
N LYS A 147 5.73 -26.35 -7.90
CA LYS A 147 4.87 -27.50 -7.57
C LYS A 147 5.57 -28.38 -6.55
N ASP A 148 4.89 -28.71 -5.46
CA ASP A 148 5.40 -29.58 -4.38
C ASP A 148 6.79 -29.15 -3.84
N GLY A 149 7.08 -27.85 -3.83
CA GLY A 149 8.35 -27.29 -3.39
C GLY A 149 9.48 -27.33 -4.43
N ALA A 150 9.26 -27.95 -5.58
CA ALA A 150 10.17 -27.94 -6.72
C ALA A 150 9.83 -26.82 -7.72
N PHE A 151 10.86 -26.28 -8.37
CA PHE A 151 10.71 -25.33 -9.47
C PHE A 151 10.72 -26.08 -10.80
N GLU A 152 9.56 -26.15 -11.44
CA GLU A 152 9.41 -26.77 -12.75
C GLU A 152 9.68 -25.76 -13.87
N GLY A 153 10.37 -26.19 -14.92
CA GLY A 153 10.65 -25.34 -16.08
C GLY A 153 11.87 -24.41 -15.93
N MET A 154 12.65 -24.53 -14.85
CA MET A 154 13.98 -23.92 -14.79
C MET A 154 14.85 -24.51 -15.90
N LYS A 155 15.50 -23.63 -16.66
CA LYS A 155 16.40 -23.98 -17.76
C LYS A 155 17.69 -23.23 -17.60
N ASP A 156 18.78 -23.84 -18.03
CA ASP A 156 20.07 -23.16 -18.14
C ASP A 156 20.03 -22.13 -19.28
N GLY A 157 20.88 -21.12 -19.17
CA GLY A 157 20.98 -20.05 -20.15
C GLY A 157 22.08 -19.06 -19.77
N ASP A 158 22.31 -18.08 -20.64
CA ASP A 158 23.26 -17.00 -20.36
C ASP A 158 22.64 -15.97 -19.41
N PHE A 159 22.76 -16.26 -18.12
CA PHE A 159 22.25 -15.43 -17.03
C PHE A 159 23.37 -14.82 -16.17
N GLY A 160 24.64 -15.12 -16.51
CA GLY A 160 25.80 -14.71 -15.71
C GLY A 160 25.61 -15.01 -14.21
N PRO A 161 25.92 -14.06 -13.31
CA PRO A 161 25.78 -14.24 -11.87
C PRO A 161 24.36 -14.02 -11.33
N VAL A 162 23.38 -13.65 -12.17
CA VAL A 162 22.02 -13.28 -11.72
C VAL A 162 21.33 -14.38 -10.91
N PRO A 163 21.37 -15.68 -11.27
CA PRO A 163 20.74 -16.73 -10.48
C PRO A 163 21.24 -16.76 -9.04
N VAL A 164 22.56 -16.62 -8.83
CA VAL A 164 23.20 -16.61 -7.50
C VAL A 164 22.77 -15.38 -6.69
N LEU A 165 22.67 -14.21 -7.32
CA LEU A 165 22.19 -13.00 -6.66
C LEU A 165 20.73 -13.14 -6.21
N VAL A 166 19.88 -13.70 -7.07
CA VAL A 166 18.47 -13.92 -6.79
C VAL A 166 18.29 -14.95 -5.67
N GLU A 167 19.07 -16.04 -5.69
CA GLU A 167 19.08 -17.03 -4.61
C GLU A 167 19.58 -16.43 -3.28
N GLY A 168 20.57 -15.54 -3.33
CA GLY A 168 21.04 -14.79 -2.16
C GLY A 168 19.93 -13.94 -1.51
N ILE A 169 19.07 -13.32 -2.31
CA ILE A 169 17.89 -12.58 -1.80
C ILE A 169 16.86 -13.52 -1.20
N LEU A 170 16.62 -14.67 -1.81
CA LEU A 170 15.73 -15.69 -1.23
C LEU A 170 16.26 -16.19 0.11
N MET A 171 17.57 -16.41 0.22
CA MET A 171 18.23 -16.83 1.47
C MET A 171 18.10 -15.75 2.56
N LEU A 172 18.36 -14.48 2.21
CA LEU A 172 18.13 -13.36 3.13
C LEU A 172 16.68 -13.26 3.58
N SER A 173 15.74 -13.41 2.65
CA SER A 173 14.30 -13.40 2.93
C SER A 173 13.98 -14.50 3.94
N LYS A 174 14.33 -15.75 3.66
CA LYS A 174 14.09 -16.90 4.57
C LYS A 174 14.74 -16.72 5.94
N SER A 175 15.91 -16.08 6.02
CA SER A 175 16.56 -15.78 7.30
C SER A 175 15.83 -14.71 8.13
N GLY A 176 14.99 -13.88 7.51
CA GLY A 176 14.37 -12.69 8.12
C GLY A 176 15.34 -11.51 8.27
N LEU A 177 16.48 -11.55 7.60
CA LEU A 177 17.48 -10.49 7.63
C LEU A 177 17.35 -9.51 6.46
N LEU A 178 16.52 -9.79 5.44
CA LEU A 178 16.39 -8.91 4.27
C LEU A 178 15.89 -7.51 4.63
N GLU A 179 14.86 -7.38 5.47
CA GLU A 179 14.36 -6.05 5.86
C GLU A 179 15.41 -5.25 6.62
N ALA A 180 16.17 -5.90 7.51
CA ALA A 180 17.30 -5.24 8.16
C ALA A 180 18.33 -4.81 7.12
N ALA A 181 18.73 -5.70 6.21
CA ALA A 181 19.74 -5.41 5.19
C ALA A 181 19.32 -4.29 4.21
N GLN A 182 18.02 -4.10 3.97
CA GLN A 182 17.47 -3.03 3.09
C GLN A 182 17.32 -1.68 3.79
N ASN A 183 17.12 -1.66 5.11
CA ASN A 183 16.86 -0.43 5.86
C ASN A 183 17.99 -0.03 6.83
N MET A 184 19.01 -0.88 6.99
CA MET A 184 20.17 -0.58 7.81
C MET A 184 20.93 0.61 7.23
N THR A 185 21.11 1.63 8.06
CA THR A 185 22.03 2.73 7.80
C THR A 185 23.16 2.66 8.83
N ALA A 186 24.37 3.02 8.43
CA ALA A 186 25.57 2.90 9.27
C ALA A 186 25.49 3.67 10.61
N TRP A 187 24.52 4.58 10.75
CA TRP A 187 24.46 5.58 11.83
C TRP A 187 23.22 5.49 12.71
N ASN A 188 22.30 4.54 12.48
CA ASN A 188 21.08 4.44 13.29
C ASN A 188 20.75 2.99 13.67
N PRO A 189 20.85 2.62 14.96
CA PRO A 189 20.45 1.29 15.42
C PRO A 189 18.92 1.08 15.37
N TYR A 190 18.13 2.15 15.24
CA TYR A 190 16.67 2.10 15.16
C TYR A 190 16.19 2.43 13.74
N ILE A 191 15.46 1.51 13.13
CA ILE A 191 14.90 1.68 11.79
C ILE A 191 13.52 2.33 11.92
N PHE A 192 13.36 3.55 11.42
CA PHE A 192 12.07 4.25 11.34
C PHE A 192 11.55 4.38 9.92
N ASN A 193 12.37 4.06 8.92
CA ASN A 193 12.02 4.11 7.53
C ASN A 193 12.09 2.70 6.94
N TYR A 194 10.92 2.17 6.55
CA TYR A 194 10.76 0.86 5.93
C TYR A 194 10.39 0.94 4.45
N THR A 195 10.56 2.11 3.81
CA THR A 195 10.16 2.35 2.42
C THR A 195 10.75 1.31 1.48
N ASN A 196 12.04 0.96 1.63
CA ASN A 196 12.68 -0.02 0.75
C ASN A 196 12.04 -1.41 0.85
N SER A 197 11.81 -1.89 2.07
CA SER A 197 11.20 -3.20 2.29
C SER A 197 9.73 -3.25 1.90
N LEU A 198 8.98 -2.17 2.15
CA LEU A 198 7.58 -2.07 1.72
C LEU A 198 7.47 -2.11 0.20
N LEU A 199 8.28 -1.33 -0.52
CA LEU A 199 8.27 -1.29 -1.98
C LEU A 199 8.80 -2.60 -2.59
N PHE A 200 9.71 -3.30 -1.93
CA PHE A 200 10.15 -4.62 -2.37
C PHE A 200 9.02 -5.66 -2.26
N ILE A 201 8.34 -5.74 -1.11
CA ILE A 201 7.28 -6.74 -0.87
C ILE A 201 5.99 -6.40 -1.65
N GLN A 202 5.76 -5.13 -1.98
CA GLN A 202 4.63 -4.67 -2.79
C GLN A 202 4.45 -5.46 -4.09
N ASN A 203 5.56 -5.81 -4.76
CA ASN A 203 5.53 -6.37 -6.10
C ASN A 203 4.77 -7.72 -6.18
N SER A 204 4.86 -8.56 -5.14
CA SER A 204 4.11 -9.84 -5.13
C SER A 204 3.60 -10.25 -3.76
N GLY A 205 4.39 -10.10 -2.70
CA GLY A 205 4.01 -10.55 -1.35
C GLY A 205 2.75 -9.86 -0.81
N LEU A 206 2.63 -8.54 -0.98
CA LEU A 206 1.42 -7.81 -0.55
C LEU A 206 0.20 -8.17 -1.41
N ASN A 207 0.38 -8.38 -2.71
CA ASN A 207 -0.71 -8.70 -3.63
C ASN A 207 -1.36 -10.06 -3.31
N THR A 208 -0.53 -11.08 -3.03
CA THR A 208 -1.03 -12.40 -2.58
C THR A 208 -1.84 -12.27 -1.30
N VAL A 209 -1.31 -11.55 -0.31
CA VAL A 209 -1.99 -11.39 0.98
C VAL A 209 -3.30 -10.62 0.81
N ALA A 210 -3.30 -9.54 0.04
CA ALA A 210 -4.50 -8.78 -0.29
C ALA A 210 -5.56 -9.66 -0.97
N THR A 211 -5.16 -10.55 -1.88
CA THR A 211 -6.05 -11.52 -2.53
C THR A 211 -6.65 -12.51 -1.55
N LYS A 212 -5.86 -13.03 -0.61
CA LYS A 212 -6.35 -13.99 0.41
C LYS A 212 -7.29 -13.37 1.43
N LEU A 213 -7.17 -12.07 1.64
CA LEU A 213 -7.94 -11.32 2.64
C LEU A 213 -9.12 -10.55 2.01
N ASP A 214 -9.38 -10.70 0.71
CA ASP A 214 -10.41 -9.95 -0.02
C ASP A 214 -10.26 -8.42 0.09
N MET A 215 -9.01 -7.95 0.04
CA MET A 215 -8.61 -6.55 0.18
C MET A 215 -8.03 -5.97 -1.11
N GLN A 216 -8.32 -6.55 -2.27
CA GLN A 216 -7.95 -5.91 -3.54
C GLN A 216 -8.77 -4.63 -3.78
N GLY A 217 -8.26 -3.74 -4.64
CA GLY A 217 -8.98 -2.51 -5.02
C GLY A 217 -10.36 -2.76 -5.62
N THR A 218 -10.49 -3.82 -6.44
CA THR A 218 -11.77 -4.30 -6.99
C THR A 218 -12.74 -4.83 -5.94
N GLN A 219 -12.24 -5.12 -4.74
CA GLN A 219 -13.00 -5.61 -3.60
C GLN A 219 -13.19 -4.51 -2.55
N MET A 220 -13.05 -3.23 -2.89
CA MET A 220 -13.19 -2.12 -1.94
C MET A 220 -12.16 -2.19 -0.79
N GLY A 221 -10.99 -2.77 -1.05
CA GLY A 221 -10.02 -3.18 -0.02
C GLY A 221 -9.58 -2.09 0.96
N ILE A 222 -9.50 -0.83 0.54
CA ILE A 222 -9.18 0.31 1.43
C ILE A 222 -10.20 0.51 2.55
N SER A 223 -11.42 -0.03 2.39
CA SER A 223 -12.51 0.07 3.35
C SER A 223 -12.85 -1.25 4.04
N HIS A 224 -12.21 -2.34 3.64
CA HIS A 224 -12.33 -3.64 4.27
C HIS A 224 -11.34 -3.77 5.42
N GLU A 225 -11.70 -4.62 6.36
CA GLU A 225 -10.84 -5.07 7.45
C GLU A 225 -10.66 -6.58 7.32
N THR A 226 -9.72 -7.18 8.05
CA THR A 226 -9.54 -8.64 7.98
C THR A 226 -10.76 -9.38 8.55
N GLY A 227 -11.52 -10.04 7.67
CA GLY A 227 -12.75 -10.76 8.02
C GLY A 227 -14.03 -9.92 7.92
N PRO A 228 -15.17 -10.42 8.44
CA PRO A 228 -16.49 -9.80 8.25
C PRO A 228 -16.76 -8.65 9.24
N TRP A 229 -15.79 -7.76 9.42
CA TRP A 229 -15.90 -6.64 10.35
C TRP A 229 -16.08 -5.32 9.60
N PRO A 230 -16.84 -4.37 10.16
CA PRO A 230 -16.99 -3.05 9.55
C PRO A 230 -15.63 -2.35 9.58
N GLY A 231 -14.96 -2.28 8.43
CA GLY A 231 -13.70 -1.54 8.29
C GLY A 231 -13.93 -0.02 8.26
N ALA A 232 -13.05 0.70 7.56
CA ALA A 232 -13.13 2.15 7.42
C ALA A 232 -14.31 2.59 6.52
N TRP A 233 -15.54 2.46 7.02
CA TRP A 233 -16.78 2.75 6.29
C TRP A 233 -16.86 4.18 5.78
N TRP A 234 -16.18 5.13 6.43
CA TRP A 234 -16.09 6.51 5.96
C TRP A 234 -15.30 6.65 4.65
N LEU A 235 -14.55 5.62 4.23
CA LEU A 235 -13.88 5.55 2.93
C LEU A 235 -14.75 4.89 1.85
N TRP A 236 -15.96 4.40 2.16
CA TRP A 236 -16.85 3.84 1.14
C TRP A 236 -17.15 4.78 -0.03
N PRO A 237 -17.35 6.10 0.16
CA PRO A 237 -17.50 7.00 -0.98
C PRO A 237 -16.29 7.00 -1.92
N TYR A 238 -15.07 6.94 -1.36
CA TYR A 238 -13.83 6.84 -2.16
C TYR A 238 -13.78 5.50 -2.89
N ALA A 239 -13.87 4.41 -2.14
CA ALA A 239 -13.78 3.05 -2.67
C ALA A 239 -14.86 2.78 -3.73
N GLY A 240 -16.07 3.32 -3.54
CA GLY A 240 -17.19 3.15 -4.46
C GLY A 240 -16.96 3.85 -5.80
N LEU A 241 -16.28 5.00 -5.81
CA LEU A 241 -15.92 5.69 -7.06
C LEU A 241 -14.96 4.86 -7.91
N TYR A 242 -14.08 4.05 -7.31
CA TYR A 242 -13.23 3.11 -8.05
C TYR A 242 -14.01 2.00 -8.77
N GLN A 243 -15.28 1.76 -8.40
CA GLN A 243 -16.10 0.72 -9.02
C GLN A 243 -16.89 1.22 -10.25
N ILE A 244 -16.79 2.51 -10.58
CA ILE A 244 -17.60 3.15 -11.62
C ILE A 244 -16.69 3.56 -12.79
N PRO A 245 -17.05 3.30 -14.06
CA PRO A 245 -16.33 3.86 -15.21
C PRO A 245 -16.40 5.41 -15.24
N PRO A 246 -15.32 6.13 -15.62
CA PRO A 246 -14.06 5.61 -16.16
C PRO A 246 -13.01 5.20 -15.11
N MET A 247 -13.19 5.52 -13.83
CA MET A 247 -12.18 5.29 -12.79
C MET A 247 -11.82 3.80 -12.65
N LEU A 248 -12.80 2.91 -12.82
CA LEU A 248 -12.62 1.47 -12.76
C LEU A 248 -11.57 0.92 -13.74
N THR A 249 -11.43 1.52 -14.92
CA THR A 249 -10.52 1.03 -15.98
C THR A 249 -9.37 1.99 -16.27
N SER A 250 -9.28 3.11 -15.55
CA SER A 250 -8.28 4.14 -15.81
C SER A 250 -7.01 3.91 -15.00
N ASN A 251 -5.85 3.98 -15.66
CA ASN A 251 -4.55 4.02 -14.98
C ASN A 251 -4.40 5.26 -14.07
N ASN A 252 -5.24 6.28 -14.27
CA ASN A 252 -5.32 7.51 -13.48
C ASN A 252 -6.47 7.46 -12.46
N GLY A 253 -6.97 6.26 -12.11
CA GLY A 253 -8.11 6.09 -11.21
C GLY A 253 -7.92 6.84 -9.88
N ASP A 254 -6.75 6.75 -9.25
CA ASP A 254 -6.53 7.40 -7.95
C ASP A 254 -6.63 8.92 -8.02
N ILE A 255 -5.97 9.56 -8.98
CA ILE A 255 -6.04 11.01 -9.13
C ILE A 255 -7.44 11.49 -9.54
N GLN A 256 -8.18 10.69 -10.31
CA GLN A 256 -9.57 10.99 -10.68
C GLN A 256 -10.49 10.95 -9.47
N VAL A 257 -10.44 9.87 -8.68
CA VAL A 257 -11.23 9.74 -7.45
C VAL A 257 -10.86 10.84 -6.47
N GLY A 258 -9.57 11.10 -6.28
CA GLY A 258 -9.08 12.20 -5.44
C GLY A 258 -9.63 13.56 -5.87
N ALA A 259 -9.61 13.87 -7.17
CA ALA A 259 -10.13 15.13 -7.69
C ALA A 259 -11.64 15.27 -7.50
N ILE A 260 -12.41 14.20 -7.73
CA ILE A 260 -13.86 14.18 -7.46
C ILE A 260 -14.13 14.46 -5.99
N MET A 261 -13.40 13.78 -5.09
CA MET A 261 -13.59 13.94 -3.66
C MET A 261 -13.23 15.35 -3.19
N ILE A 262 -12.11 15.92 -3.66
CA ILE A 262 -11.75 17.32 -3.39
C ILE A 262 -12.87 18.26 -3.85
N MET A 263 -13.42 18.06 -5.05
CA MET A 263 -14.53 18.86 -5.56
C MET A 263 -15.77 18.75 -4.67
N LEU A 264 -16.16 17.54 -4.25
CA LEU A 264 -17.29 17.32 -3.34
C LEU A 264 -17.07 18.00 -1.99
N PHE A 265 -15.86 17.94 -1.43
CA PHE A 265 -15.52 18.64 -0.21
C PHE A 265 -15.60 20.16 -0.38
N LEU A 266 -15.13 20.71 -1.51
CA LEU A 266 -15.25 22.14 -1.79
C LEU A 266 -16.72 22.57 -1.92
N ILE A 267 -17.56 21.77 -2.60
CA ILE A 267 -19.00 22.03 -2.68
C ILE A 267 -19.64 22.03 -1.29
N LEU A 268 -19.29 21.06 -0.43
CA LEU A 268 -19.80 21.00 0.93
C LEU A 268 -19.34 22.19 1.78
N LEU A 269 -18.06 22.55 1.68
CA LEU A 269 -17.47 23.68 2.41
C LEU A 269 -18.10 25.01 1.99
N PHE A 270 -18.32 25.21 0.68
CA PHE A 270 -18.94 26.42 0.14
C PHE A 270 -20.46 26.34 0.01
N LEU A 271 -21.09 25.27 0.54
CA LEU A 271 -22.53 25.04 0.43
C LEU A 271 -23.39 26.24 0.86
N PRO A 272 -23.07 26.99 1.94
CA PRO A 272 -23.84 28.18 2.32
C PRO A 272 -23.84 29.30 1.27
N PHE A 273 -22.78 29.36 0.44
CA PHE A 273 -22.54 30.41 -0.54
C PHE A 273 -22.99 30.02 -1.95
N ILE A 274 -23.23 28.74 -2.23
CA ILE A 274 -23.69 28.27 -3.53
C ILE A 274 -25.21 28.51 -3.64
N PRO A 275 -25.66 29.43 -4.53
CA PRO A 275 -27.10 29.63 -4.75
C PRO A 275 -27.76 28.31 -5.14
N VAL A 276 -29.04 28.13 -4.80
CA VAL A 276 -29.78 26.86 -4.94
C VAL A 276 -29.41 25.82 -3.88
N LEU A 277 -28.14 25.43 -3.76
CA LEU A 277 -27.72 24.42 -2.78
C LEU A 277 -27.96 24.89 -1.33
N ASN A 278 -27.67 26.16 -1.04
CA ASN A 278 -27.98 26.76 0.26
C ASN A 278 -29.47 26.81 0.61
N ARG A 279 -30.36 26.60 -0.38
CA ARG A 279 -31.82 26.58 -0.18
C ARG A 279 -32.39 25.18 0.03
N ILE A 280 -31.60 24.11 -0.16
CA ILE A 280 -32.04 22.72 0.02
C ILE A 280 -32.73 22.50 1.37
N PRO A 281 -32.23 23.02 2.52
CA PRO A 281 -32.93 22.86 3.80
C PRO A 281 -34.36 23.41 3.81
N TYR A 282 -34.67 24.43 3.00
CA TYR A 282 -36.03 24.98 2.91
C TYR A 282 -36.95 24.13 2.03
N TRP A 283 -36.41 23.47 1.00
CA TRP A 283 -37.17 22.57 0.12
C TRP A 283 -37.43 21.21 0.76
N ILE A 284 -36.45 20.68 1.48
CA ILE A 284 -36.54 19.43 2.22
C ILE A 284 -36.35 19.77 3.71
N PRO A 285 -37.41 20.23 4.40
CA PRO A 285 -37.31 20.76 5.75
C PRO A 285 -37.20 19.64 6.79
N LEU A 286 -36.15 18.81 6.71
CA LEU A 286 -35.83 17.80 7.71
C LEU A 286 -35.68 18.42 9.10
N TYR A 287 -35.29 19.69 9.18
CA TYR A 287 -35.29 20.44 10.43
C TYR A 287 -36.68 20.48 11.10
N LYS A 288 -37.80 20.46 10.37
CA LYS A 288 -39.15 20.39 10.98
C LYS A 288 -39.43 19.03 11.61
N LEU A 289 -38.78 17.96 11.14
CA LEU A 289 -38.86 16.64 11.76
C LEU A 289 -38.06 16.60 13.05
N PHE A 290 -36.80 17.02 13.01
CA PHE A 290 -35.93 17.04 14.19
C PHE A 290 -36.42 18.00 15.28
N TRP A 291 -36.89 19.19 14.88
CA TRP A 291 -37.37 20.24 15.79
C TRP A 291 -38.89 20.26 15.93
N ARG A 292 -39.59 19.17 15.60
CA ARG A 292 -41.06 19.11 15.56
C ARG A 292 -41.69 19.60 16.84
N ASP A 293 -41.12 19.26 17.99
CA ASP A 293 -41.67 19.62 19.31
C ASP A 293 -41.42 21.08 19.67
N TRP A 294 -40.36 21.70 19.13
CA TRP A 294 -40.17 23.14 19.22
C TRP A 294 -41.24 23.88 18.40
N TYR A 295 -41.44 23.48 17.13
CA TYR A 295 -42.47 24.07 16.26
C TYR A 295 -43.90 23.84 16.76
N LYS A 296 -44.19 22.72 17.43
CA LYS A 296 -45.49 22.49 18.08
C LYS A 296 -45.72 23.41 19.28
N ARG A 297 -44.69 23.66 20.09
CA ARG A 297 -44.77 24.58 21.25
C ARG A 297 -44.90 26.03 20.81
N ASP A 298 -44.22 26.40 19.74
CA ASP A 298 -44.28 27.74 19.16
C ASP A 298 -45.67 28.06 18.58
N LYS A 299 -46.31 27.09 17.91
CA LYS A 299 -47.69 27.23 17.40
C LYS A 299 -48.79 27.35 18.46
N ASN A 300 -48.51 26.93 19.70
CA ASN A 300 -49.46 26.93 20.82
C ASN A 300 -49.27 28.16 21.74
N LYS A 301 -48.39 29.09 21.37
CA LYS A 301 -48.30 30.44 21.92
C LYS A 301 -49.03 31.42 21.02
#